data_AF-A0A744GCZ7-F1
#
_entry.id   AF-A0A744GCZ7-F1
#
_cell.length_a   1.000
_cell.length_b   1.000
_cell.length_c   1.000
_cell.angle_alpha   90.00
_cell.angle_beta   90.00
_cell.angle_gamma   90.00
#
_symmetry.space_group_name_H-M   'P 1'
#
loop_
_entity.id
_entity.type
_entity.pdbx_description
1 polymer ?
#
loop_
_entity_poly.entity_id
_entity_poly.type
_entity_poly.pdbx_seq_one_letter_code
_entity_poly.pdbx_strand_id
1 'polypeptide(L)'
;MTIDKQALRQTAESVACRSYRPVVNEISGQKIAAFIAAFTPNVALELLDELEATAHSAAVDHEAACSLVEENEELKRRIAELEIESSVNDAAIIELKQQYSRLQEARYDTPAVKDVIAERQRQQSVEGWTPEHDDEHCDGELALAASCYAENFALFSTWQDGESVDWSDAPQPANWPWSLEWWKPSSPRRDLVKAGALILAEIERGDRAFATDAGEEG
;
A
#
# COMPACT_ATOMS: atom_id res chain seq x y z
N MET A 1 21.42 -51.31 -37.95
CA MET A 1 21.11 -51.17 -39.40
C MET A 1 19.80 -50.38 -39.47
N THR A 2 19.52 -49.54 -40.48
CA THR A 2 18.22 -48.83 -40.49
C THR A 2 17.12 -49.82 -40.89
N ILE A 3 16.38 -50.35 -39.91
CA ILE A 3 15.27 -51.27 -40.15
C ILE A 3 14.14 -50.54 -40.89
N ASP A 4 13.75 -51.03 -42.05
CA ASP A 4 12.55 -50.53 -42.75
C ASP A 4 11.28 -51.14 -42.15
N LYS A 5 10.83 -50.52 -41.06
CA LYS A 5 9.62 -50.93 -40.31
C LYS A 5 8.36 -50.88 -41.16
N GLN A 6 8.31 -49.97 -42.13
CA GLN A 6 7.13 -49.80 -42.97
C GLN A 6 7.04 -50.91 -44.01
N ALA A 7 8.16 -51.29 -44.63
CA ALA A 7 8.24 -52.47 -45.50
C ALA A 7 7.94 -53.77 -44.75
N LEU A 8 8.44 -53.92 -43.51
CA LEU A 8 8.12 -55.06 -42.65
C LEU A 8 6.62 -55.13 -42.30
N ARG A 9 6.00 -54.00 -41.92
CA ARG A 9 4.54 -53.91 -41.68
C ARG A 9 3.74 -54.29 -42.92
N GLN A 10 4.07 -53.72 -44.07
CA GLN A 10 3.38 -54.00 -45.33
C GLN A 10 3.49 -55.48 -45.72
N THR A 11 4.67 -56.08 -45.54
CA THR A 11 4.90 -57.50 -45.83
C THR A 11 4.12 -58.39 -44.84
N ALA A 12 4.14 -58.08 -43.55
CA ALA A 12 3.39 -58.80 -42.53
C ALA A 12 1.87 -58.75 -42.77
N GLU A 13 1.33 -57.56 -43.09
CA GLU A 13 -0.09 -57.37 -43.43
C GLU A 13 -0.49 -58.14 -44.71
N SER A 14 0.43 -58.28 -45.67
CA SER A 14 0.19 -59.03 -46.91
C SER A 14 0.17 -60.56 -46.73
N VAL A 15 0.74 -61.05 -45.62
CA VAL A 15 0.80 -62.45 -45.21
C VAL A 15 -0.31 -62.77 -44.18
N ALA A 16 -0.79 -61.78 -43.43
CA ALA A 16 -1.88 -61.95 -42.46
C ALA A 16 -3.22 -62.25 -43.17
N CYS A 17 -3.78 -63.45 -42.93
CA CYS A 17 -5.07 -63.86 -43.48
C CYS A 17 -6.21 -63.05 -42.84
N ARG A 18 -6.77 -62.07 -43.56
CA ARG A 18 -7.84 -61.18 -43.04
C ARG A 18 -9.23 -61.84 -42.88
N SER A 19 -9.43 -63.11 -43.21
CA SER A 19 -10.68 -63.80 -42.87
C SER A 19 -10.49 -65.31 -42.82
N TYR A 20 -10.95 -65.95 -41.74
CA TYR A 20 -11.13 -67.39 -41.68
C TYR A 20 -12.34 -67.75 -42.58
N ARG A 21 -12.11 -67.90 -43.88
CA ARG A 21 -13.02 -68.59 -44.80
C ARG A 21 -12.34 -69.89 -45.22
N PRO A 22 -12.96 -71.05 -44.98
CA PRO A 22 -12.40 -72.30 -45.45
C PRO A 22 -12.55 -72.34 -46.97
N VAL A 23 -11.47 -72.76 -47.62
CA VAL A 23 -11.31 -73.01 -49.07
C VAL A 23 -10.81 -71.78 -49.86
N VAL A 24 -9.51 -71.85 -50.20
CA VAL A 24 -8.68 -71.00 -51.08
C VAL A 24 -8.22 -69.62 -50.57
N ASN A 25 -7.55 -69.58 -49.42
CA ASN A 25 -6.54 -68.55 -49.17
C ASN A 25 -5.16 -69.23 -49.10
N GLU A 26 -4.66 -69.67 -50.26
CA GLU A 26 -3.26 -70.06 -50.38
C GLU A 26 -2.43 -68.78 -50.29
N ILE A 27 -2.00 -68.42 -49.09
CA ILE A 27 -0.92 -67.44 -48.94
C ILE A 27 0.26 -68.02 -49.70
N SER A 28 0.66 -67.36 -50.80
CA SER A 28 1.76 -67.83 -51.64
C SER A 28 3.01 -68.08 -50.76
N GLY A 29 3.58 -69.27 -50.86
CA GLY A 29 4.81 -69.62 -50.14
C GLY A 29 5.96 -68.63 -50.41
N GLN A 30 5.95 -67.94 -51.56
CA GLN A 30 6.89 -66.85 -51.84
C GLN A 30 6.71 -65.64 -50.91
N LYS A 31 5.48 -65.28 -50.53
CA LYS A 31 5.21 -64.17 -49.61
C LYS A 31 5.64 -64.51 -48.18
N ILE A 32 5.38 -65.75 -47.74
CA ILE A 32 5.85 -66.25 -46.45
C ILE A 32 7.38 -66.33 -46.42
N ALA A 33 8.00 -66.85 -47.47
CA ALA A 33 9.46 -66.91 -47.59
C ALA A 33 10.11 -65.51 -47.62
N ALA A 34 9.49 -64.54 -48.32
CA ALA A 34 9.95 -63.16 -48.33
C ALA A 34 9.88 -62.51 -46.94
N PHE A 35 8.81 -62.76 -46.18
CA PHE A 35 8.71 -62.32 -44.79
C PHE A 35 9.76 -62.95 -43.89
N ILE A 36 9.97 -64.27 -43.97
CA ILE A 36 10.99 -64.99 -43.18
C ILE A 36 12.40 -64.48 -43.52
N ALA A 37 12.69 -64.21 -44.79
CA ALA A 37 13.97 -63.67 -45.22
C ALA A 37 14.19 -62.22 -44.72
N ALA A 38 13.12 -61.41 -44.63
CA ALA A 38 13.19 -60.03 -44.16
C ALA A 38 13.21 -59.94 -42.62
N PHE A 39 12.48 -60.81 -41.91
CA PHE A 39 12.36 -60.82 -40.45
C PHE A 39 13.41 -61.74 -39.82
N THR A 40 14.67 -61.37 -40.00
CA THR A 40 15.81 -62.11 -39.46
C THR A 40 15.87 -62.02 -37.92
N PRO A 41 16.59 -62.93 -37.23
CA PRO A 41 16.81 -62.83 -35.79
C PRO A 41 17.36 -61.47 -35.34
N ASN A 42 18.24 -60.84 -36.13
CA ASN A 42 18.76 -59.50 -35.82
C ASN A 42 17.67 -58.42 -35.86
N VAL A 43 16.76 -58.49 -36.84
CA VAL A 43 15.62 -57.56 -36.92
C VAL A 43 14.68 -57.74 -35.74
N ALA A 44 14.45 -58.99 -35.30
CA ALA A 44 13.63 -59.26 -34.12
C ALA A 44 14.26 -58.71 -32.83
N LEU A 45 15.58 -58.85 -32.66
CA LEU A 45 16.31 -58.31 -31.51
C LEU A 45 16.34 -56.78 -31.52
N GLU A 46 16.67 -56.14 -32.64
CA GLU A 46 16.68 -54.66 -32.73
C GLU A 46 15.27 -54.08 -32.45
N LEU A 47 14.19 -54.74 -32.90
CA LEU A 47 12.81 -54.32 -32.56
C LEU A 47 12.46 -54.54 -31.09
N LEU A 48 13.01 -55.57 -30.45
CA LEU A 48 12.82 -55.83 -29.02
C LEU A 48 13.53 -54.76 -28.17
N ASP A 49 14.80 -54.46 -28.50
CA ASP A 49 15.59 -53.43 -27.83
C ASP A 49 14.91 -52.06 -27.94
N GLU A 50 14.34 -51.73 -29.11
CA GLU A 50 13.59 -50.48 -29.30
C GLU A 50 12.28 -50.47 -28.49
N LEU A 51 11.56 -51.61 -28.42
CA LEU A 51 10.36 -51.71 -27.59
C LEU A 51 10.69 -51.54 -26.10
N GLU A 52 11.77 -52.13 -25.62
CA GLU A 52 12.25 -51.96 -24.25
C GLU A 52 12.69 -50.52 -23.97
N ALA A 53 13.43 -49.90 -24.89
CA ALA A 53 13.85 -48.50 -24.76
C ALA A 53 12.66 -47.52 -24.74
N THR A 54 11.65 -47.75 -25.59
CA THR A 54 10.43 -46.92 -25.62
C THR A 54 9.57 -47.14 -24.38
N ALA A 55 9.45 -48.38 -23.90
CA ALA A 55 8.77 -48.68 -22.63
C ALA A 55 9.46 -48.03 -21.43
N HIS A 56 10.80 -48.07 -21.40
CA HIS A 56 11.59 -47.40 -20.35
C HIS A 56 11.41 -45.89 -20.40
N SER A 57 11.50 -45.27 -21.58
CA SER A 57 11.25 -43.83 -21.76
C SER A 57 9.86 -43.44 -21.27
N ALA A 58 8.83 -44.20 -21.66
CA ALA A 58 7.45 -43.92 -21.24
C ALA A 58 7.25 -44.04 -19.72
N ALA A 59 7.94 -44.98 -19.07
CA ALA A 59 7.93 -45.10 -17.61
C ALA A 59 8.58 -43.90 -16.92
N VAL A 60 9.74 -43.46 -17.41
CA VAL A 60 10.44 -42.26 -16.88
C VAL A 60 9.60 -41.00 -17.10
N ASP A 61 9.00 -40.85 -18.29
CA ASP A 61 8.12 -39.72 -18.61
C ASP A 61 6.87 -39.71 -17.72
N HIS A 62 6.31 -40.88 -17.41
CA HIS A 62 5.18 -41.01 -16.50
C HIS A 62 5.56 -40.63 -15.06
N GLU A 63 6.72 -41.08 -14.58
CA GLU A 63 7.24 -40.73 -13.25
C GLU A 63 7.50 -39.22 -13.14
N ALA A 64 8.12 -38.62 -14.16
CA ALA A 64 8.32 -37.17 -14.23
C ALA A 64 6.99 -36.41 -14.24
N ALA A 65 5.99 -36.89 -14.99
CA ALA A 65 4.66 -36.29 -15.02
C ALA A 65 3.96 -36.38 -13.65
N CYS A 66 4.09 -37.51 -12.95
CA CYS A 66 3.56 -37.68 -11.59
C CYS A 66 4.21 -36.68 -10.61
N SER A 67 5.54 -36.56 -10.62
CA SER A 67 6.26 -35.59 -9.78
C SER A 67 5.81 -34.15 -10.04
N LEU A 68 5.68 -33.76 -11.31
CA LEU A 68 5.21 -32.42 -11.67
C LEU A 68 3.76 -32.16 -11.24
N VAL A 69 2.89 -33.17 -11.26
CA VAL A 69 1.51 -33.03 -10.78
C VAL A 69 1.50 -32.79 -9.27
N GLU A 70 2.32 -33.51 -8.51
CA GLU A 70 2.44 -33.33 -7.05
C GLU A 70 2.95 -31.92 -6.71
N GLU A 71 4.01 -31.45 -7.36
CA GLU A 71 4.55 -30.09 -7.19
C GLU A 71 3.51 -29.02 -7.54
N ASN A 72 2.74 -29.20 -8.62
CA ASN A 72 1.70 -28.26 -9.01
C ASN A 72 0.55 -28.19 -7.99
N GLU A 73 0.18 -29.32 -7.38
CA GLU A 73 -0.83 -29.32 -6.32
C GLU A 73 -0.32 -28.66 -5.04
N GLU A 74 0.97 -28.83 -4.70
CA GLU A 74 1.60 -28.11 -3.59
C GLU A 74 1.65 -26.60 -3.84
N LEU A 75 2.06 -26.17 -5.05
CA LEU A 75 2.07 -24.77 -5.45
C LEU A 75 0.68 -24.13 -5.37
N LYS A 76 -0.36 -24.84 -5.81
CA LYS A 76 -1.75 -24.36 -5.70
C LYS A 76 -2.16 -24.14 -4.24
N ARG A 77 -1.80 -25.07 -3.34
CA ARG A 77 -2.07 -24.91 -1.90
C ARG A 77 -1.35 -23.68 -1.35
N ARG A 78 -0.08 -23.49 -1.71
CA ARG A 78 0.70 -22.36 -1.22
C ARG A 78 0.17 -21.01 -1.73
N ILE A 79 -0.29 -20.96 -2.97
CA ILE A 79 -0.95 -19.78 -3.54
C ILE A 79 -2.21 -19.45 -2.73
N ALA A 80 -3.06 -20.44 -2.47
CA ALA A 80 -4.29 -20.23 -1.70
C ALA A 80 -4.01 -19.73 -0.26
N GLU A 81 -2.97 -20.26 0.40
CA GLU A 81 -2.54 -19.78 1.72
C GLU A 81 -2.08 -18.31 1.68
N LEU A 82 -1.25 -17.95 0.70
CA LEU A 82 -0.74 -16.59 0.54
C LEU A 82 -1.85 -15.60 0.18
N GLU A 83 -2.84 -16.01 -0.60
CA GLU A 83 -4.03 -15.19 -0.92
C GLU A 83 -4.84 -14.89 0.35
N ILE A 84 -5.03 -15.88 1.22
CA ILE A 84 -5.70 -15.69 2.51
C ILE A 84 -4.89 -14.73 3.39
N GLU A 85 -3.58 -14.95 3.51
CA GLU A 85 -2.71 -14.08 4.32
C GLU A 85 -2.72 -12.63 3.81
N SER A 86 -2.64 -12.43 2.49
CA SER A 86 -2.74 -11.10 1.88
C SER A 86 -4.07 -10.44 2.22
N SER A 87 -5.18 -11.17 2.14
CA SER A 87 -6.51 -10.64 2.46
C SER A 87 -6.66 -10.21 3.93
N VAL A 88 -6.03 -10.95 4.85
CA VAL A 88 -6.00 -10.61 6.28
C VAL A 88 -5.16 -9.36 6.52
N ASN A 89 -4.00 -9.26 5.85
CA ASN A 89 -3.15 -8.07 5.92
C ASN A 89 -3.87 -6.82 5.38
N ASP A 90 -4.61 -6.95 4.27
CA ASP A 90 -5.42 -5.85 3.72
C ASP A 90 -6.50 -5.39 4.72
N ALA A 91 -7.18 -6.33 5.37
CA ALA A 91 -8.17 -6.02 6.40
C ALA A 91 -7.54 -5.30 7.61
N ALA A 92 -6.37 -5.76 8.08
CA ALA A 92 -5.64 -5.12 9.17
C ALA A 92 -5.18 -3.70 8.82
N ILE A 93 -4.72 -3.48 7.58
CA ILE A 93 -4.35 -2.14 7.09
C ILE A 93 -5.56 -1.20 7.07
N ILE A 94 -6.73 -1.69 6.64
CA ILE A 94 -7.97 -0.91 6.66
C ILE A 94 -8.33 -0.53 8.09
N GLU A 95 -8.26 -1.47 9.03
CA GLU A 95 -8.57 -1.20 10.43
C GLU A 95 -7.61 -0.17 11.05
N LEU A 96 -6.30 -0.32 10.82
CA LEU A 96 -5.29 0.64 11.29
C LEU A 96 -5.54 2.04 10.74
N LYS A 97 -5.88 2.16 9.45
CA LYS A 97 -6.23 3.45 8.83
C LYS A 97 -7.46 4.07 9.48
N GLN A 98 -8.49 3.27 9.76
CA GLN A 98 -9.68 3.75 10.45
C GLN A 98 -9.38 4.21 11.88
N GLN A 99 -8.59 3.45 12.62
CA GLN A 99 -8.17 3.82 13.98
C GLN A 99 -7.37 5.13 13.96
N TYR A 100 -6.45 5.29 12.99
CA TYR A 100 -5.69 6.52 12.82
C TYR A 100 -6.60 7.72 12.52
N SER A 101 -7.58 7.58 11.62
CA SER A 101 -8.57 8.65 11.34
C SER A 101 -9.36 9.02 12.59
N ARG A 102 -9.85 8.03 13.35
CA ARG A 102 -10.58 8.28 14.62
C ARG A 102 -9.71 9.02 15.63
N LEU A 103 -8.44 8.66 15.76
CA LEU A 103 -7.51 9.35 16.67
C LEU A 103 -7.23 10.79 16.23
N GLN A 104 -7.14 11.05 14.92
CA GLN A 104 -6.98 12.40 14.39
C GLN A 104 -8.24 13.25 14.60
N GLU A 105 -9.42 12.72 14.30
CA GLU A 105 -10.70 13.42 14.42
C GLU A 105 -11.09 13.68 15.90
N ALA A 106 -10.75 12.77 16.82
CA ALA A 106 -11.27 12.82 18.18
C ALA A 106 -10.59 13.81 19.14
N ARG A 107 -9.43 14.40 18.82
CA ARG A 107 -8.67 15.19 19.83
C ARG A 107 -8.39 16.65 19.49
N TYR A 108 -8.32 17.06 18.22
CA TYR A 108 -7.88 18.43 17.88
C TYR A 108 -8.64 19.11 16.73
N ASP A 109 -9.65 18.46 16.14
CA ASP A 109 -10.28 18.94 14.89
C ASP A 109 -11.49 19.87 15.11
N THR A 110 -11.51 20.67 16.17
CA THR A 110 -12.60 21.64 16.38
C THR A 110 -12.40 22.88 15.51
N PRO A 111 -13.48 23.57 15.05
CA PRO A 111 -13.36 24.84 14.34
C PRO A 111 -12.55 25.88 15.13
N ALA A 112 -12.65 25.91 16.46
CA ALA A 112 -11.89 26.84 17.30
C ALA A 112 -10.38 26.59 17.25
N VAL A 113 -9.94 25.33 17.32
CA VAL A 113 -8.50 24.98 17.21
C VAL A 113 -7.98 25.33 15.82
N LYS A 114 -8.75 25.01 14.77
CA LYS A 114 -8.40 25.37 13.38
C LYS A 114 -8.25 26.88 13.20
N ASP A 115 -9.18 27.67 13.73
CA ASP A 115 -9.17 29.13 13.59
C ASP A 115 -7.95 29.76 14.29
N VAL A 116 -7.56 29.26 15.47
CA VAL A 116 -6.35 29.73 16.20
C VAL A 116 -5.08 29.39 15.43
N ILE A 117 -4.95 28.16 14.92
CA ILE A 117 -3.79 27.75 14.11
C ILE A 117 -3.73 28.57 12.82
N ALA A 118 -4.86 28.74 12.14
CA ALA A 118 -4.93 29.54 10.91
C ALA A 118 -4.56 31.01 11.16
N GLU A 119 -4.94 31.56 12.33
CA GLU A 119 -4.52 32.92 12.67
C GLU A 119 -3.04 33.04 12.94
N ARG A 120 -2.44 32.07 13.64
CA ARG A 120 -1.00 32.02 13.85
C ARG A 120 -0.24 31.97 12.51
N GLN A 121 -0.70 31.14 11.58
CA GLN A 121 -0.15 31.08 10.23
C GLN A 121 -0.34 32.39 9.45
N ARG A 122 -1.47 33.08 9.61
CA ARG A 122 -1.71 34.40 9.01
C ARG A 122 -0.77 35.46 9.57
N GLN A 123 -0.55 35.50 10.88
CA GLN A 123 0.40 36.42 11.51
C GLN A 123 1.80 36.24 10.94
N GLN A 124 2.28 35.00 10.83
CA GLN A 124 3.58 34.69 10.22
C GLN A 124 3.65 35.09 8.73
N SER A 125 2.65 34.72 7.94
CA SER A 125 2.69 34.89 6.48
C SER A 125 2.32 36.28 5.97
N VAL A 126 1.43 37.00 6.68
CA VAL A 126 0.91 38.31 6.27
C VAL A 126 1.58 39.45 7.02
N GLU A 127 1.74 39.32 8.33
CA GLU A 127 2.35 40.38 9.16
C GLU A 127 3.88 40.21 9.28
N GLY A 128 4.42 39.04 8.90
CA GLY A 128 5.85 38.75 9.01
C GLY A 128 6.30 38.43 10.44
N TRP A 129 5.37 38.10 11.35
CA TRP A 129 5.67 37.74 12.74
C TRP A 129 6.21 36.30 12.79
N THR A 130 7.44 36.11 12.32
CA THR A 130 8.12 34.82 12.33
C THR A 130 8.49 34.40 13.76
N PRO A 131 8.83 33.12 14.00
CA PRO A 131 9.38 32.69 15.28
C PRO A 131 10.56 33.57 15.75
N GLU A 132 11.44 33.98 14.84
CA GLU A 132 12.58 34.83 15.14
C GLU A 132 12.16 36.25 15.53
N HIS A 133 11.13 36.81 14.89
CA HIS A 133 10.51 38.07 15.32
C HIS A 133 9.92 37.95 16.72
N ASP A 134 9.24 36.83 17.02
CA ASP A 134 8.67 36.60 18.33
C ASP A 134 9.75 36.49 19.42
N ASP A 135 10.94 36.00 19.07
CA ASP A 135 12.11 35.94 19.96
C ASP A 135 12.70 37.33 20.29
N GLU A 136 12.39 38.37 19.49
CA GLU A 136 12.76 39.75 19.79
C GLU A 136 11.90 40.37 20.91
N HIS A 137 10.75 39.76 21.23
CA HIS A 137 9.87 40.20 22.31
C HIS A 137 10.27 39.62 23.67
N CYS A 138 10.33 40.48 24.68
CA CYS A 138 10.65 40.13 26.07
C CYS A 138 9.48 40.44 27.03
N ASP A 139 9.68 40.18 28.32
CA ASP A 139 8.77 40.57 29.42
C ASP A 139 7.30 40.15 29.26
N GLY A 140 7.04 39.09 28.49
CA GLY A 140 5.69 38.57 28.25
C GLY A 140 4.83 39.48 27.38
N GLU A 141 5.42 40.32 26.52
CA GLU A 141 4.68 41.23 25.63
C GLU A 141 3.63 40.51 24.77
N LEU A 142 3.92 39.33 24.21
CA LEU A 142 2.95 38.57 23.41
C LEU A 142 1.77 38.09 24.27
N ALA A 143 2.04 37.63 25.50
CA ALA A 143 1.00 37.27 26.45
C ALA A 143 0.15 38.47 26.88
N LEU A 144 0.76 39.64 27.05
CA LEU A 144 0.07 40.87 27.42
C LEU A 144 -0.82 41.38 26.28
N ALA A 145 -0.34 41.34 25.04
CA ALA A 145 -1.17 41.62 23.86
C ALA A 145 -2.34 40.63 23.74
N ALA A 146 -2.11 39.35 24.04
CA ALA A 146 -3.18 38.35 24.08
C ALA A 146 -4.23 38.66 25.15
N SER A 147 -3.80 39.07 26.35
CA SER A 147 -4.71 39.44 27.43
C SER A 147 -5.58 40.62 27.04
N CYS A 148 -5.02 41.63 26.37
CA CYS A 148 -5.77 42.79 25.88
C CYS A 148 -6.93 42.40 24.95
N TYR A 149 -6.71 41.47 24.02
CA TYR A 149 -7.80 40.97 23.15
C TYR A 149 -8.85 40.15 23.93
N ALA A 150 -8.43 39.36 24.92
CA ALA A 150 -9.34 38.60 25.77
C ALA A 150 -10.14 39.50 26.73
N GLU A 151 -9.52 40.54 27.27
CA GLU A 151 -10.14 41.56 28.10
C GLU A 151 -11.12 42.39 27.28
N ASN A 152 -10.79 42.74 26.03
CA ASN A 152 -11.72 43.38 25.11
C ASN A 152 -12.99 42.53 24.95
N PHE A 153 -12.85 41.21 24.80
CA PHE A 153 -13.99 40.29 24.83
C PHE A 153 -14.79 40.41 26.13
N ALA A 154 -14.13 40.26 27.28
CA ALA A 154 -14.77 40.23 28.59
C ALA A 154 -15.48 41.54 28.95
N LEU A 155 -14.86 42.68 28.64
CA LEU A 155 -15.44 44.00 28.89
C LEU A 155 -16.67 44.19 28.00
N PHE A 156 -16.53 44.19 26.68
CA PHE A 156 -17.62 44.58 25.78
C PHE A 156 -18.72 43.52 25.62
N SER A 157 -18.47 42.25 25.98
CA SER A 157 -19.55 41.24 26.04
C SER A 157 -20.57 41.49 27.16
N THR A 158 -20.21 42.31 28.17
CA THR A 158 -21.10 42.68 29.29
C THR A 158 -21.81 44.02 29.10
N TRP A 159 -21.47 44.80 28.07
CA TRP A 159 -22.13 46.07 27.72
C TRP A 159 -23.46 45.81 26.98
N GLN A 160 -24.32 45.00 27.59
CA GLN A 160 -25.63 44.57 27.06
C GLN A 160 -26.78 45.56 27.36
N ASP A 161 -26.49 46.76 27.85
CA ASP A 161 -27.48 47.81 28.10
C ASP A 161 -27.60 48.76 26.89
N GLY A 162 -28.18 48.24 25.80
CA GLY A 162 -28.90 49.04 24.81
C GLY A 162 -28.11 49.92 23.83
N GLU A 163 -26.80 50.10 23.99
CA GLU A 163 -25.95 50.79 23.01
C GLU A 163 -25.16 49.79 22.17
N SER A 164 -25.31 49.85 20.84
CA SER A 164 -24.47 49.07 19.93
C SER A 164 -23.06 49.67 19.90
N VAL A 165 -22.13 49.06 20.62
CA VAL A 165 -20.70 49.40 20.50
C VAL A 165 -20.19 48.83 19.17
N ASP A 166 -19.62 49.69 18.32
CA ASP A 166 -18.85 49.21 17.17
C ASP A 166 -17.58 48.55 17.70
N TRP A 167 -17.53 47.21 17.64
CA TRP A 167 -16.41 46.41 18.13
C TRP A 167 -15.08 46.77 17.46
N SER A 168 -15.15 47.19 16.19
CA SER A 168 -13.96 47.53 15.42
C SER A 168 -13.34 48.87 15.83
N ASP A 169 -14.11 49.70 16.55
CA ASP A 169 -13.66 50.98 17.11
C ASP A 169 -13.34 50.88 18.62
N ALA A 170 -13.18 49.67 19.17
CA ALA A 170 -12.85 49.50 20.58
C ALA A 170 -11.52 50.20 20.93
N PRO A 171 -11.48 51.04 21.98
CA PRO A 171 -10.29 51.78 22.35
C PRO A 171 -9.16 50.83 22.75
N GLN A 172 -7.92 51.26 22.48
CA GLN A 172 -6.72 50.54 22.89
C GLN A 172 -6.67 50.39 24.42
N PRO A 173 -6.48 49.18 24.96
CA PRO A 173 -6.28 48.96 26.39
C PRO A 173 -4.99 49.64 26.89
N ALA A 174 -5.02 50.14 28.13
CA ALA A 174 -3.88 50.87 28.72
C ALA A 174 -2.62 50.02 28.87
N ASN A 175 -2.79 48.70 28.97
CA ASN A 175 -1.75 47.69 29.08
C ASN A 175 -1.32 47.12 27.72
N TRP A 176 -1.84 47.61 26.60
CA TRP A 176 -1.40 47.14 25.28
C TRP A 176 0.09 47.47 25.05
N PRO A 177 0.94 46.49 24.69
CA PRO A 177 2.39 46.66 24.70
C PRO A 177 2.96 47.39 23.48
N TRP A 178 2.20 47.52 22.39
CA TRP A 178 2.72 48.02 21.11
C TRP A 178 2.10 49.36 20.67
N SER A 179 2.53 49.90 19.53
CA SER A 179 1.91 51.10 18.97
C SER A 179 0.43 50.87 18.65
N LEU A 180 -0.35 51.96 18.66
CA LEU A 180 -1.80 51.95 18.41
C LEU A 180 -2.16 51.33 17.05
N GLU A 181 -1.30 51.43 16.05
CA GLU A 181 -1.55 50.88 14.70
C GLU A 181 -1.67 49.34 14.66
N TRP A 182 -1.15 48.66 15.69
CA TRP A 182 -1.24 47.21 15.85
C TRP A 182 -2.43 46.75 16.67
N TRP A 183 -3.13 47.69 17.32
CA TRP A 183 -4.41 47.41 17.95
C TRP A 183 -5.51 47.38 16.88
N LYS A 184 -5.95 46.17 16.52
CA LYS A 184 -6.91 45.95 15.42
C LYS A 184 -8.07 45.08 15.92
N PRO A 185 -8.92 45.54 16.85
CA PRO A 185 -10.10 44.79 17.29
C PRO A 185 -11.04 44.58 16.10
N SER A 186 -11.80 43.48 16.11
CA SER A 186 -12.60 43.12 14.93
C SER A 186 -13.96 42.53 15.25
N SER A 187 -14.00 41.40 15.94
CA SER A 187 -15.24 40.84 16.45
C SER A 187 -14.94 40.02 17.70
N PRO A 188 -15.93 39.77 18.57
CA PRO A 188 -15.73 39.05 19.82
C PRO A 188 -15.02 37.70 19.62
N ARG A 189 -15.50 36.89 18.67
CA ARG A 189 -14.88 35.59 18.36
C ARG A 189 -13.50 35.75 17.74
N ARG A 190 -13.31 36.72 16.84
CA ARG A 190 -12.05 36.89 16.12
C ARG A 190 -10.93 37.39 17.02
N ASP A 191 -11.25 38.24 17.99
CA ASP A 191 -10.27 38.75 18.95
C ASP A 191 -9.82 37.65 19.92
N LEU A 192 -10.73 36.74 20.35
CA LEU A 192 -10.32 35.53 21.10
C LEU A 192 -9.41 34.62 20.28
N VAL A 193 -9.64 34.51 18.96
CA VAL A 193 -8.76 33.75 18.07
C VAL A 193 -7.37 34.39 17.96
N LYS A 194 -7.28 35.73 17.86
CA LYS A 194 -6.01 36.46 17.90
C LYS A 194 -5.29 36.28 19.23
N ALA A 195 -6.03 36.35 20.35
CA ALA A 195 -5.48 36.09 21.67
C ALA A 195 -4.89 34.68 21.77
N GLY A 196 -5.62 33.67 21.29
CA GLY A 196 -5.11 32.29 21.24
C GLY A 196 -3.85 32.14 20.40
N ALA A 197 -3.78 32.80 19.23
CA ALA A 197 -2.60 32.76 18.37
C ALA A 197 -1.38 33.44 19.01
N LEU A 198 -1.58 34.56 19.71
CA LEU A 198 -0.51 35.25 20.46
C LEU A 198 -0.03 34.43 21.67
N ILE A 199 -0.92 33.70 22.36
CA ILE A 199 -0.52 32.76 23.41
C ILE A 199 0.31 31.61 22.84
N LEU A 200 -0.07 31.06 21.68
CA LEU A 200 0.76 30.05 21.01
C LEU A 200 2.15 30.61 20.68
N ALA A 201 2.23 31.82 20.15
CA ALA A 201 3.50 32.48 19.86
C ALA A 201 4.38 32.63 21.12
N GLU A 202 3.80 33.06 22.24
CA GLU A 202 4.51 33.16 23.53
C GLU A 202 5.02 31.81 24.03
N ILE A 203 4.20 30.76 23.97
CA ILE A 203 4.59 29.40 24.39
C ILE A 203 5.75 28.91 23.50
N GLU A 204 5.62 29.07 22.18
CA GLU A 204 6.66 28.68 21.22
C GLU A 204 7.98 29.42 21.47
N ARG A 205 7.93 30.73 21.80
CA ARG A 205 9.11 31.53 22.18
C ARG A 205 9.75 30.98 23.46
N GLY A 206 8.93 30.73 24.49
CA GLY A 206 9.39 30.14 25.75
C GLY A 206 10.06 28.79 25.56
N ASP A 207 9.43 27.89 24.81
CA ASP A 207 9.96 26.55 24.52
C ASP A 207 11.33 26.62 23.80
N ARG A 208 11.50 27.57 22.86
CA ARG A 208 12.80 27.80 22.20
C ARG A 208 13.86 28.31 23.18
N ALA A 209 13.52 29.30 24.00
CA ALA A 209 14.45 29.86 25.00
C ALA A 209 14.90 28.80 26.02
N PHE A 210 13.99 27.94 26.49
CA PHE A 210 14.35 26.83 27.37
C PHE A 210 15.27 25.79 26.69
N ALA A 211 15.07 25.53 25.40
CA ALA A 211 15.91 24.60 24.65
C ALA A 211 17.34 25.14 24.41
N THR A 212 17.50 26.46 24.23
CA THR A 212 18.83 27.08 24.11
C THR A 212 19.60 27.02 25.42
N ASP A 213 18.96 27.34 26.55
CA ASP A 213 19.61 27.35 27.86
C ASP A 213 20.10 25.93 28.25
N ALA A 214 19.32 24.89 27.95
CA ALA A 214 19.71 23.50 28.21
C ALA A 214 20.87 23.00 27.34
N GLY A 215 21.12 23.62 26.18
CA GLY A 215 22.23 23.29 25.28
C GLY A 215 23.55 23.95 25.66
N GLU A 216 23.52 25.04 26.43
CA GLU A 216 24.71 25.75 26.90
C GLU A 216 25.26 25.20 28.23
N GLU A 217 24.45 24.44 28.99
CA GLU A 217 24.83 23.82 30.27
C GLU A 217 25.38 22.37 30.15
N GLY A 218 25.46 21.79 28.95
CA GLY A 218 25.90 20.40 28.69
C GLY A 218 27.26 20.28 28.03
#